data_AF-A0A7Y2PIF5-F1
#
_entry.id   AF-A0A7Y2PIF5-F1
#
_cell.length_a   1.000
_cell.length_b   1.000
_cell.length_c   1.000
_cell.angle_alpha   90.00
_cell.angle_beta   90.00
_cell.angle_gamma   90.00
#
_symmetry.space_group_name_H-M   'P 1'
#
loop_
_entity.id
_entity.type
_entity.pdbx_description
1 polymer ?
#
loop_
_entity_poly.entity_id
_entity_poly.type
_entity_poly.pdbx_seq_one_letter_code
_entity_poly.pdbx_strand_id
1 'polypeptide(L)'
;NGGEQPLRQWLMENGYRIHHEELLQENRFDYEIIVAEHDGPVLYSPEQLFFGPLQMQARSPAFLLKWQRILRHKQQNLANLARAQQAVPEHKVQEIARQAQWIIELLA
;
A
#
# COMPACT_ATOMS: atom_id res chain seq x y z
N ASN A 1 2.84 -9.60 1.80
CA ASN A 1 3.20 -9.33 0.40
C ASN A 1 3.39 -7.83 0.25
N GLY A 2 4.40 -7.40 -0.48
CA GLY A 2 4.72 -5.98 -0.73
C GLY A 2 5.14 -5.74 -2.18
N GLY A 3 4.70 -6.63 -3.07
CA GLY A 3 5.01 -6.59 -4.50
C GLY A 3 3.98 -5.81 -5.31
N GLU A 4 2.84 -5.48 -4.72
CA GLU A 4 1.75 -4.76 -5.37
C GLU A 4 2.16 -3.34 -5.78
N GLN A 5 2.83 -2.58 -4.90
CA GLN A 5 3.28 -1.23 -5.21
C GLN A 5 4.34 -1.20 -6.34
N PRO A 6 5.41 -2.02 -6.31
CA PRO A 6 6.33 -2.13 -7.44
C PRO A 6 5.65 -2.53 -8.75
N LEU A 7 4.65 -3.42 -8.71
CA LEU A 7 3.89 -3.81 -9.89
C LEU A 7 3.08 -2.63 -10.45
N ARG A 8 2.34 -1.90 -9.62
CA ARG A 8 1.59 -0.71 -10.05
C ARG A 8 2.50 0.37 -10.64
N GLN A 9 3.67 0.59 -10.04
CA GLN A 9 4.67 1.51 -10.56
C GLN A 9 5.13 1.08 -11.95
N TRP A 10 5.46 -0.20 -12.13
CA TRP A 10 5.87 -0.72 -13.42
C TRP A 10 4.76 -0.58 -14.47
N LEU A 11 3.50 -0.90 -14.13
CA LEU A 11 2.36 -0.73 -15.05
C LEU A 11 2.24 0.73 -15.51
N MET A 12 2.29 1.67 -14.56
CA MET A 12 2.24 3.11 -14.84
C MET A 12 3.37 3.56 -15.78
N GLU A 13 4.61 3.18 -15.47
CA GLU A 13 5.80 3.53 -16.25
C GLU A 13 5.77 2.96 -17.67
N ASN A 14 5.07 1.85 -17.88
CA ASN A 14 5.01 1.15 -19.16
C ASN A 14 3.69 1.39 -19.93
N GLY A 15 2.90 2.39 -19.54
CA GLY A 15 1.68 2.78 -20.28
C GLY A 15 0.51 1.81 -20.11
N TYR A 16 0.48 1.05 -19.01
CA TYR A 16 -0.63 0.20 -18.63
C TYR A 16 -1.53 0.90 -17.61
N ARG A 17 -2.81 1.01 -17.94
CA ARG A 17 -3.84 1.52 -17.04
C ARG A 17 -4.48 0.37 -16.28
N ILE A 18 -4.59 0.53 -14.96
CA ILE A 18 -5.33 -0.39 -14.08
C ILE A 18 -6.83 -0.16 -14.29
N HIS A 19 -7.54 -1.20 -14.76
CA HIS A 19 -8.97 -1.19 -15.02
C HIS A 19 -9.79 -1.91 -13.96
N HIS A 20 -9.19 -2.89 -13.28
CA HIS A 20 -9.84 -3.60 -12.19
C HIS A 20 -8.85 -3.96 -11.10
N GLU A 21 -9.29 -3.82 -9.84
CA GLU A 21 -8.58 -4.34 -8.69
C GLU A 21 -9.57 -5.04 -7.76
N GLU A 22 -9.18 -6.21 -7.26
CA GLU A 22 -9.95 -6.95 -6.26
C GLU A 22 -9.02 -7.40 -5.15
N LEU A 23 -9.49 -7.27 -3.90
CA LEU A 23 -8.77 -7.77 -2.74
C LEU A 23 -9.57 -8.91 -2.11
N LEU A 24 -8.92 -10.06 -2.02
CA LEU A 24 -9.44 -11.28 -1.42
C LEU A 24 -8.69 -11.58 -0.14
N GLN A 25 -9.40 -12.14 0.83
CA GLN A 25 -8.79 -12.66 2.05
C GLN A 25 -9.06 -14.16 2.11
N GLU A 26 -7.99 -14.95 2.13
CA GLU A 26 -8.09 -16.40 2.30
C GLU A 26 -7.18 -16.82 3.45
N ASN A 27 -7.79 -17.37 4.50
CA ASN A 27 -7.14 -17.67 5.76
C ASN A 27 -6.42 -16.43 6.34
N ARG A 28 -5.08 -16.49 6.42
CA ARG A 28 -4.24 -15.39 6.93
C ARG A 28 -3.64 -14.51 5.84
N PHE A 29 -3.92 -14.80 4.57
CA PHE A 29 -3.29 -14.16 3.43
C PHE A 29 -4.26 -13.21 2.73
N ASP A 30 -3.72 -12.06 2.32
CA ASP A 30 -4.41 -11.09 1.48
C ASP A 30 -3.88 -11.26 0.05
N TYR A 31 -4.78 -11.48 -0.91
CA TYR A 31 -4.47 -11.59 -2.33
C TYR A 31 -5.05 -10.40 -3.08
N GLU A 32 -4.22 -9.76 -3.91
CA GLU A 32 -4.67 -8.71 -4.81
C GLU A 32 -4.67 -9.21 -6.24
N ILE A 33 -5.80 -9.03 -6.91
CA ILE A 33 -5.94 -9.21 -8.35
C ILE A 33 -5.88 -7.81 -8.96
N ILE A 34 -4.99 -7.61 -9.93
CA ILE A 34 -4.84 -6.36 -10.67
C ILE A 34 -4.98 -6.69 -12.14
N VAL A 35 -5.96 -6.09 -12.81
CA VAL A 35 -6.15 -6.19 -14.26
C VAL A 35 -5.79 -4.86 -14.87
N ALA A 36 -4.87 -4.88 -15.82
CA ALA A 36 -4.40 -3.69 -16.51
C ALA A 36 -4.30 -3.94 -18.01
N GLU A 37 -4.56 -2.90 -18.78
CA GLU A 37 -4.48 -2.92 -20.24
C GLU A 37 -3.56 -1.80 -20.71
N HIS A 38 -2.89 -2.01 -21.85
CA HIS A 38 -2.05 -1.00 -22.44
C HIS A 38 -2.93 0.08 -23.09
N ASP A 39 -3.11 1.19 -22.37
CA ASP A 39 -4.05 2.28 -22.69
C ASP A 39 -3.34 3.66 -22.66
N GLY A 40 -2.02 3.64 -22.87
CA GLY A 40 -1.18 4.82 -22.91
C GLY A 40 -0.83 5.39 -21.52
N PRO A 41 -0.21 6.58 -21.49
CA PRO A 41 0.31 7.15 -20.25
C PRO A 41 -0.80 7.41 -19.22
N VAL A 42 -0.53 7.01 -17.98
CA VAL A 42 -1.34 7.32 -16.80
C VAL A 42 -0.41 7.74 -15.68
N LEU A 43 -0.88 8.60 -14.78
CA LEU A 43 -0.14 8.99 -13.59
C LEU A 43 -0.98 8.62 -12.36
N TYR A 44 -0.37 7.84 -11.47
CA TYR A 44 -0.91 7.50 -10.17
C TYR A 44 -0.14 8.27 -9.09
N SER A 45 -0.86 8.74 -8.08
CA SER A 45 -0.22 9.34 -6.91
C SER A 45 0.56 8.27 -6.11
N PRO A 46 1.51 8.67 -5.26
CA PRO A 46 2.21 7.74 -4.37
C PRO A 46 1.25 6.90 -3.51
N GLU A 47 0.14 7.49 -3.05
CA GLU A 47 -0.93 6.80 -2.31
C GLU A 47 -1.66 5.80 -3.20
N GLN A 48 -2.00 6.17 -4.44
CA GLN A 48 -2.64 5.25 -5.40
C GLN A 48 -1.73 4.06 -5.74
N LEU A 49 -0.43 4.28 -5.86
CA LEU A 49 0.55 3.20 -6.04
C LEU A 49 0.66 2.31 -4.79
N PHE A 50 0.57 2.91 -3.60
CA PHE A 50 0.67 2.20 -2.33
C PHE A 50 -0.59 1.38 -2.01
N PHE A 51 -1.78 1.93 -2.25
CA PHE A 51 -3.06 1.35 -1.87
C PHE A 51 -3.80 0.63 -3.00
N GLY A 52 -3.59 1.07 -4.23
CA GLY A 52 -4.42 0.71 -5.39
C GLY A 52 -5.43 1.80 -5.73
N PRO A 53 -5.37 2.41 -6.94
CA PRO A 53 -6.25 3.52 -7.31
C PRO A 53 -7.73 3.14 -7.28
N LEU A 54 -8.08 1.90 -7.62
CA LEU A 54 -9.46 1.43 -7.61
C LEU A 54 -9.85 0.86 -6.24
N GLN A 55 -8.91 0.23 -5.54
CA GLN A 55 -9.11 -0.23 -4.16
C GLN A 55 -9.42 0.92 -3.20
N MET A 56 -8.73 2.06 -3.33
CA MET A 56 -8.98 3.27 -2.53
C MET A 56 -10.40 3.82 -2.74
N GLN A 57 -10.97 3.64 -3.93
CA GLN A 57 -12.33 4.05 -4.25
C GLN A 57 -13.34 3.03 -3.72
N ALA A 58 -13.09 1.74 -3.94
CA ALA A 58 -13.99 0.66 -3.57
C ALA A 58 -14.10 0.47 -2.05
N ARG A 59 -13.00 0.64 -1.30
CA ARG A 59 -12.93 0.54 0.17
C ARG A 59 -13.65 -0.69 0.74
N SER A 60 -13.43 -1.86 0.13
CA SER A 60 -14.08 -3.09 0.57
C SER A 60 -13.76 -3.44 2.03
N PRO A 61 -14.60 -4.25 2.72
CA PRO A 61 -14.29 -4.69 4.08
C PRO A 61 -12.93 -5.37 4.21
N ALA A 62 -12.57 -6.23 3.24
CA ALA A 62 -11.25 -6.88 3.20
C ALA A 62 -10.11 -5.85 3.11
N PHE A 63 -10.31 -4.79 2.31
CA PHE A 63 -9.32 -3.72 2.13
C PHE A 63 -9.10 -2.93 3.42
N LEU A 64 -10.17 -2.51 4.08
CA LEU A 64 -10.08 -1.79 5.34
C LEU A 64 -9.43 -2.65 6.43
N LEU A 65 -9.79 -3.94 6.51
CA LEU A 65 -9.18 -4.88 7.46
C LEU A 65 -7.68 -5.09 7.21
N LYS A 66 -7.27 -5.25 5.94
CA LYS A 66 -5.85 -5.33 5.55
C LYS A 66 -5.09 -4.10 6.07
N TRP A 67 -5.60 -2.90 5.79
CA TRP A 67 -4.90 -1.66 6.14
C TRP A 67 -4.91 -1.35 7.64
N GLN A 68 -5.97 -1.68 8.37
CA GLN A 68 -5.96 -1.62 9.83
C GLN A 68 -4.88 -2.52 10.44
N ARG A 69 -4.71 -3.74 9.91
CA ARG A 69 -3.65 -4.67 10.35
C ARG A 69 -2.26 -4.11 10.03
N ILE A 70 -2.07 -3.60 8.82
CA ILE A 70 -0.79 -3.00 8.40
C ILE A 70 -0.45 -1.78 9.25
N LEU A 71 -1.43 -0.91 9.56
CA LEU A 71 -1.22 0.25 10.44
C LEU A 71 -0.70 -0.17 11.80
N ARG A 72 -1.34 -1.17 12.42
CA ARG A 72 -0.90 -1.72 13.71
C ARG A 72 0.55 -2.21 13.64
N HIS A 73 0.91 -2.93 12.59
CA HIS A 73 2.28 -3.42 12.40
C HIS A 73 3.27 -2.25 12.23
N LYS A 74 2.93 -1.22 11.46
CA LYS A 74 3.79 -0.04 11.27
C LYS A 74 4.00 0.73 12.57
N GLN A 75 2.95 0.94 13.36
CA GLN A 75 3.05 1.59 14.67
C GLN A 75 3.92 0.79 15.65
N GLN A 76 3.76 -0.53 15.68
CA GLN A 76 4.63 -1.41 16.48
C GLN A 76 6.09 -1.33 16.01
N ASN A 77 6.33 -1.33 14.70
CA ASN A 77 7.67 -1.19 14.15
C ASN A 77 8.31 0.15 14.55
N LEU A 78 7.59 1.27 14.44
CA LEU A 78 8.08 2.58 14.88
C LEU A 78 8.42 2.59 16.38
N ALA A 79 7.55 2.03 17.22
CA ALA A 79 7.80 1.95 18.67
C ALA A 79 9.01 1.06 19.02
N ASN A 80 9.28 0.03 18.22
CA ASN A 80 10.46 -0.83 18.39
C ASN A 80 11.74 -0.11 17.94
N LEU A 81 11.69 0.61 16.82
CA LEU A 81 12.81 1.40 16.31
C LEU A 81 13.18 2.53 17.27
N ALA A 82 12.20 3.20 17.87
CA ALA A 82 12.45 4.24 18.87
C ALA A 82 13.15 3.72 20.14
N ARG A 83 13.02 2.42 20.45
CA ARG A 83 13.65 1.75 21.59
C ARG A 83 14.95 1.03 21.21
N ALA A 84 15.29 0.95 19.93
CA ALA A 84 16.47 0.26 19.48
C ALA A 84 17.73 1.05 19.86
N GLN A 85 18.73 0.37 20.40
CA GLN A 85 20.03 0.98 20.70
C GLN A 85 20.88 1.19 19.43
N GLN A 86 20.51 0.53 18.33
CA GLN A 86 21.23 0.60 17.06
C GLN A 86 20.69 1.76 16.20
N ALA A 87 21.61 2.54 15.63
CA ALA A 87 21.27 3.63 14.73
C ALA A 87 20.56 3.07 13.48
N VAL A 88 19.28 3.40 13.34
CA VAL A 88 18.49 3.11 12.14
C VAL A 88 18.55 4.35 11.24
N PRO A 89 18.77 4.20 9.92
CA PRO A 89 18.79 5.34 9.02
C PRO A 89 17.49 6.14 9.10
N GLU A 90 17.60 7.44 9.32
CA GLU A 90 16.46 8.32 9.56
C GLU A 90 15.43 8.30 8.42
N HIS A 91 15.89 8.22 7.17
CA HIS A 91 15.02 8.09 6.00
C HIS A 91 14.08 6.88 6.07
N LYS A 92 14.51 5.76 6.67
CA LYS A 92 13.65 4.56 6.82
C LYS A 92 12.56 4.80 7.86
N VAL A 93 12.87 5.49 8.94
CA VAL A 93 11.90 5.83 9.99
C VAL A 93 10.85 6.78 9.42
N GLN A 94 11.30 7.81 8.69
CA GLN A 94 10.43 8.77 8.02
C GLN A 94 9.51 8.09 7.00
N GLU A 95 10.02 7.14 6.22
CA GLU A 95 9.20 6.40 5.25
C GLU A 95 8.11 5.56 5.94
N ILE A 96 8.44 4.85 7.01
CA ILE A 96 7.45 4.08 7.77
C ILE A 96 6.40 4.99 8.40
N ALA A 97 6.82 6.14 8.95
CA ALA A 97 5.93 7.14 9.53
C ALA A 97 5.00 7.75 8.49
N ARG A 98 5.52 8.10 7.30
CA ARG A 98 4.74 8.61 6.17
C ARG A 98 3.68 7.60 5.72
N GLN A 99 4.07 6.34 5.54
CA GLN A 99 3.12 5.29 5.17
C GLN A 99 2.07 5.03 6.26
N ALA A 100 2.44 5.13 7.55
CA ALA A 100 1.46 5.03 8.64
C ALA A 100 0.46 6.20 8.60
N GLN A 101 0.94 7.41 8.33
CA GLN A 101 0.09 8.60 8.20
C GLN A 101 -0.91 8.47 7.05
N TRP A 102 -0.45 8.02 5.87
CA TRP A 102 -1.35 7.74 4.75
C TRP A 102 -2.43 6.72 5.10
N ILE A 103 -2.10 5.68 5.87
CA ILE A 103 -3.11 4.69 6.28
C ILE A 103 -4.10 5.30 7.28
N ILE A 104 -3.66 6.17 8.19
CA ILE A 104 -4.55 6.89 9.11
C ILE A 104 -5.54 7.74 8.32
N GLU A 105 -5.05 8.52 7.36
CA GLU A 105 -5.88 9.37 6.49
C GLU A 105 -6.84 8.54 5.64
N LEU A 106 -6.39 7.40 5.12
CA LEU A 106 -7.24 6.47 4.40
C LEU A 106 -8.37 5.92 5.30
N LEU A 107 -8.10 5.62 6.58
CA LEU A 107 -9.06 4.97 7.48
C LEU A 107 -9.99 5.93 8.23
N ALA A 108 -9.73 7.25 8.17
CA ALA A 108 -10.60 8.30 8.68
C ALA A 108 -11.93 8.37 7.90
#